data_AF-A0A0G4F363-F1
#
_entry.id   AF-A0A0G4F363-F1
#
_cell.length_a   1.000
_cell.length_b   1.000
_cell.length_c   1.000
_cell.angle_alpha   90.00
_cell.angle_beta   90.00
_cell.angle_gamma   90.00
#
_symmetry.space_group_name_H-M   'P 1'
#
loop_
_entity.id
_entity.type
_entity.pdbx_description
1 polymer ?
#
loop_
_entity_poly.entity_id
_entity_poly.type
_entity_poly.pdbx_seq_one_letter_code
_entity_poly.pdbx_strand_id
1 'polypeptide(L)'
;MGFLHLICLGLFSLAHVSRGQIRVVAPTDLKNSIGKNGSGRIQGSTAAFGTPSYGQKKIGKLVFSDSQSKHCEPDYAEEDFIKSEDAERKKDNDHPNDLEGVDKLHIVLVDRGGCTFVTKVFLAQEHYKAEAVIVVDNTGATNDGIKHTVVADDGRGNKVTIPSILITETDGDRLKEAVKKGKQDPTKQVLVELEWDVPQEDVVTVDFWSDAGKEISYKFLREFAPYAKLLGHNLRFNVHYSIYPVDKDYNSMCWTKDTDSESKFCADDPDNIGPITGEDIINEDIRQMCIMKHTASEKKELEGSYYSEKFWSYITAFYAEGSNCVKKSENSLGLRKCSEEAMSTAGIDRTPIDACIKKTQDVKTMLAEEAGNQAWGVMAIRVNGWRYKGVPEAHLVATAVCEGFTEPPAACKGIKTQVSGDSSFSVGNYLLALLVILCVVGLAFYFYQIYLQRSVRDTLRHEVMMEVKSQMADYQPLKEVDEKGGAGGQDKRGGRPLIL
;
A
#
# COMPACT_ATOMS: atom_id res chain seq x y z
N MET A 1 -9.41 -61.88 -28.76
CA MET A 1 -8.37 -61.23 -27.94
C MET A 1 -8.53 -59.72 -28.07
N GLY A 2 -9.55 -59.19 -27.41
CA GLY A 2 -9.92 -57.77 -27.46
C GLY A 2 -10.46 -57.35 -26.11
N PHE A 3 -10.34 -56.05 -25.83
CA PHE A 3 -10.84 -55.33 -24.66
C PHE A 3 -10.08 -55.57 -23.34
N LEU A 4 -8.92 -54.92 -23.17
CA LEU A 4 -8.42 -54.62 -21.83
C LEU A 4 -7.37 -53.49 -21.79
N HIS A 5 -7.65 -52.28 -22.29
CA HIS A 5 -6.81 -51.08 -22.00
C HIS A 5 -7.61 -49.78 -22.11
N LEU A 6 -8.65 -49.62 -21.30
CA LEU A 6 -9.37 -48.34 -21.21
C LEU A 6 -9.94 -48.08 -19.80
N ILE A 7 -9.14 -48.27 -18.75
CA ILE A 7 -9.47 -47.84 -17.39
C ILE A 7 -8.17 -47.48 -16.65
N CYS A 8 -7.58 -46.32 -16.91
CA CYS A 8 -6.63 -45.68 -15.97
C CYS A 8 -6.32 -44.21 -16.33
N LEU A 9 -7.36 -43.41 -16.58
CA LEU A 9 -7.27 -41.94 -16.63
C LEU A 9 -8.36 -41.38 -15.70
N GLY A 10 -8.28 -41.79 -14.44
CA GLY A 10 -9.08 -41.28 -13.34
C GLY A 10 -8.12 -40.82 -12.26
N LEU A 11 -7.85 -39.51 -12.27
CA LEU A 11 -7.51 -38.63 -11.13
C LEU A 11 -7.01 -37.31 -11.74
N PHE A 12 -7.86 -36.67 -12.55
CA PHE A 12 -7.73 -35.23 -12.75
C PHE A 12 -8.02 -34.61 -11.39
N SER A 13 -7.02 -33.87 -10.91
CA SER A 13 -7.03 -33.04 -9.72
C SER A 13 -8.42 -32.46 -9.49
N LEU A 14 -9.09 -32.94 -8.44
CA LEU A 14 -10.16 -32.19 -7.81
C LEU A 14 -9.48 -30.94 -7.26
N ALA A 15 -9.38 -29.91 -8.10
CA ALA A 15 -9.09 -28.57 -7.65
C ALA A 15 -10.08 -28.32 -6.52
N HIS A 16 -9.57 -28.27 -5.29
CA HIS A 16 -10.37 -27.89 -4.15
C HIS A 16 -10.84 -26.48 -4.46
N VAL A 17 -12.09 -26.35 -4.94
CA VAL A 17 -12.81 -25.08 -4.99
C VAL A 17 -13.08 -24.71 -3.54
N SER A 18 -12.05 -24.17 -2.95
CA SER A 18 -12.02 -23.53 -1.66
C SER A 18 -12.36 -22.06 -1.90
N ARG A 19 -13.18 -21.38 -1.10
CA ARG A 19 -13.82 -21.70 0.18
C ARG A 19 -14.88 -20.60 0.42
N GLY A 20 -15.83 -20.84 1.33
CA GLY A 20 -16.60 -19.71 1.89
C GLY A 20 -15.65 -18.82 2.67
N GLN A 21 -15.77 -17.49 2.52
CA GLN A 21 -14.87 -16.52 3.17
C GLN A 21 -15.19 -16.34 4.66
N ILE A 22 -16.39 -16.76 5.04
CA ILE A 22 -16.93 -16.65 6.38
C ILE A 22 -17.52 -18.00 6.74
N ARG A 23 -17.27 -18.46 7.95
CA ARG A 23 -17.86 -19.67 8.50
C ARG A 23 -18.42 -19.38 9.88
N VAL A 24 -19.70 -19.69 10.08
CA VAL A 24 -20.31 -19.66 11.42
C VAL A 24 -19.75 -20.82 12.24
N VAL A 25 -19.14 -20.49 13.38
CA VAL A 25 -18.57 -21.44 14.34
C VAL A 25 -19.62 -21.77 15.41
N ALA A 26 -20.30 -20.75 15.92
CA ALA A 26 -21.35 -20.86 16.94
C ALA A 26 -22.46 -19.81 16.69
N PRO A 27 -23.70 -20.06 17.15
CA PRO A 27 -24.18 -21.31 17.74
C PRO A 27 -24.42 -22.41 16.68
N THR A 28 -24.50 -23.68 17.12
CA THR A 28 -24.52 -24.85 16.20
C THR A 28 -25.78 -24.90 15.33
N ASP A 29 -26.92 -24.46 15.86
CA ASP A 29 -28.17 -24.32 15.12
C ASP A 29 -28.05 -23.31 13.97
N LEU A 30 -27.45 -22.14 14.23
CA LEU A 30 -27.18 -21.14 13.18
C LEU A 30 -26.25 -21.71 12.12
N LYS A 31 -25.13 -22.33 12.53
CA LYS A 31 -24.18 -23.00 11.63
C LYS A 31 -24.88 -24.01 10.73
N ASN A 32 -25.73 -24.87 11.28
CA ASN A 32 -26.43 -25.90 10.52
C ASN A 32 -27.49 -25.34 9.57
N SER A 33 -28.00 -24.13 9.83
CA SER A 33 -28.96 -23.43 8.95
C SER A 33 -28.30 -22.68 7.78
N ILE A 34 -26.97 -22.51 7.81
CA ILE A 34 -26.23 -21.71 6.84
C ILE A 34 -25.37 -22.60 5.94
N GLY A 35 -25.33 -22.25 4.66
CA GLY A 35 -24.57 -22.97 3.64
C GLY A 35 -25.19 -24.32 3.25
N LYS A 36 -24.68 -24.91 2.15
CA LYS A 36 -25.10 -26.25 1.73
C LYS A 36 -24.72 -27.28 2.79
N ASN A 37 -25.61 -28.22 3.07
CA ASN A 37 -25.44 -29.32 4.03
C ASN A 37 -25.05 -28.87 5.45
N GLY A 38 -25.45 -27.67 5.89
CA GLY A 38 -25.12 -27.15 7.22
C GLY A 38 -23.63 -26.90 7.43
N SER A 39 -22.90 -26.56 6.36
CA SER A 39 -21.47 -26.26 6.42
C SER A 39 -21.14 -25.02 7.24
N GLY A 40 -22.12 -24.13 7.48
CA GLY A 40 -21.94 -22.83 8.11
C GLY A 40 -21.21 -21.82 7.24
N ARG A 41 -20.90 -22.16 5.97
CA ARG A 41 -20.11 -21.32 5.07
C ARG A 41 -20.99 -20.30 4.35
N ILE A 42 -20.59 -19.03 4.44
CA ILE A 42 -21.19 -17.91 3.73
C ILE A 42 -20.22 -17.47 2.64
N GLN A 43 -20.77 -17.20 1.46
CA GLN A 43 -20.02 -16.67 0.34
C GLN A 43 -20.08 -15.14 0.37
N GLY A 44 -18.96 -14.51 0.05
CA GLY A 44 -18.87 -13.07 0.00
C GLY A 44 -17.82 -12.61 -0.98
N SER A 45 -17.68 -11.29 -1.09
CA SER A 45 -16.61 -10.65 -1.82
C SER A 45 -15.80 -9.75 -0.90
N THR A 46 -14.53 -10.11 -0.73
CA THR A 46 -13.57 -9.27 -0.01
C THR A 46 -13.34 -7.93 -0.72
N ALA A 47 -13.18 -6.87 0.07
CA ALA A 47 -12.86 -5.54 -0.40
C ALA A 47 -11.48 -5.41 -1.06
N ALA A 48 -11.35 -4.43 -1.95
CA ALA A 48 -10.08 -4.06 -2.59
C ALA A 48 -9.18 -3.18 -1.69
N PHE A 49 -9.61 -2.90 -0.46
CA PHE A 49 -8.91 -2.09 0.55
C PHE A 49 -8.89 -2.83 1.89
N GLY A 50 -8.07 -2.34 2.83
CA GLY A 50 -7.74 -3.08 4.05
C GLY A 50 -6.74 -4.20 3.80
N THR A 51 -6.38 -4.90 4.87
CA THR A 51 -5.38 -5.97 4.83
C THR A 51 -6.00 -7.30 5.25
N PRO A 52 -6.47 -8.13 4.30
CA PRO A 52 -6.80 -9.52 4.57
C PRO A 52 -5.61 -10.26 5.19
N SER A 53 -5.86 -10.99 6.27
CA SER A 53 -4.85 -11.86 6.88
C SER A 53 -4.77 -13.16 6.09
N TYR A 54 -4.10 -13.13 4.95
CA TYR A 54 -3.92 -14.31 4.09
C TYR A 54 -3.31 -15.48 4.86
N GLY A 55 -3.88 -16.67 4.68
CA GLY A 55 -3.46 -17.91 5.36
C GLY A 55 -3.68 -17.92 6.88
N GLN A 56 -4.29 -16.88 7.45
CA GLN A 56 -4.68 -16.84 8.84
C GLN A 56 -6.20 -16.93 8.97
N LYS A 57 -6.65 -17.69 9.97
CA LYS A 57 -8.04 -17.72 10.38
C LYS A 57 -8.25 -16.70 11.48
N LYS A 58 -9.22 -15.80 11.29
CA LYS A 58 -9.67 -14.90 12.35
C LYS A 58 -11.00 -15.39 12.89
N ILE A 59 -11.01 -15.90 14.12
CA ILE A 59 -12.25 -16.25 14.82
C ILE A 59 -12.58 -15.11 15.77
N GLY A 60 -13.80 -14.58 15.69
CA GLY A 60 -14.24 -13.49 16.55
C GLY A 60 -15.73 -13.50 16.82
N LYS A 61 -16.13 -12.74 17.84
CA LYS A 61 -17.53 -12.46 18.16
C LYS A 61 -18.12 -11.58 17.08
N LEU A 62 -19.24 -12.01 16.50
CA LEU A 62 -20.00 -11.20 15.57
C LEU A 62 -20.86 -10.19 16.35
N VAL A 63 -20.70 -8.91 16.04
CA VAL A 63 -21.37 -7.80 16.70
C VAL A 63 -22.20 -7.02 15.68
N PHE A 64 -23.42 -6.65 16.07
CA PHE A 64 -24.33 -5.85 15.25
C PHE A 64 -25.11 -4.88 16.14
N SER A 65 -25.07 -3.60 15.78
CA SER A 65 -25.92 -2.54 16.31
C SER A 65 -26.79 -2.00 15.19
N ASP A 66 -28.05 -1.74 15.50
CA ASP A 66 -28.91 -0.94 14.62
C ASP A 66 -28.33 0.49 14.51
N SER A 67 -28.48 1.14 13.35
CA SER A 67 -27.92 2.46 13.06
C SER A 67 -28.91 3.29 12.23
N GLN A 68 -29.13 4.55 12.61
CA GLN A 68 -30.04 5.45 11.88
C GLN A 68 -29.38 5.99 10.61
N SER A 69 -28.07 6.18 10.65
CA SER A 69 -27.25 6.63 9.52
C SER A 69 -26.92 5.52 8.52
N LYS A 70 -27.43 4.30 8.71
CA LYS A 70 -26.98 3.08 8.02
C LYS A 70 -25.46 2.90 8.15
N HIS A 71 -24.94 3.02 9.37
CA HIS A 71 -23.54 2.82 9.72
C HIS A 71 -22.59 3.84 9.07
N CYS A 72 -23.07 5.06 8.81
CA CYS A 72 -22.28 6.14 8.21
C CYS A 72 -21.83 7.20 9.22
N GLU A 73 -22.31 7.09 10.46
CA GLU A 73 -21.88 7.87 11.61
C GLU A 73 -21.56 6.92 12.79
N PRO A 74 -20.82 7.37 13.81
CA PRO A 74 -20.58 6.58 15.02
C PRO A 74 -21.82 6.61 15.94
N ASP A 75 -22.94 6.06 15.46
CA ASP A 75 -24.24 6.03 16.13
C ASP A 75 -24.63 4.64 16.67
N TYR A 76 -23.64 3.79 16.97
CA TYR A 76 -23.88 2.41 17.38
C TYR A 76 -23.99 2.36 18.91
N ALA A 77 -24.75 1.41 19.43
CA ALA A 77 -24.87 1.20 20.86
C ALA A 77 -23.52 0.69 21.43
N GLU A 78 -22.81 1.53 22.19
CA GLU A 78 -21.47 1.22 22.72
C GLU A 78 -21.44 -0.06 23.57
N GLU A 79 -22.55 -0.37 24.25
CA GLU A 79 -22.76 -1.60 25.04
C GLU A 79 -22.58 -2.89 24.24
N ASP A 80 -22.78 -2.86 22.92
CA ASP A 80 -22.55 -4.01 22.05
C ASP A 80 -21.06 -4.31 21.82
N PHE A 81 -20.20 -3.32 22.06
CA PHE A 81 -18.76 -3.35 21.74
C PHE A 81 -17.88 -3.34 22.99
N ILE A 82 -18.46 -3.53 24.18
CA ILE A 82 -17.70 -3.71 25.43
C ILE A 82 -16.96 -5.05 25.34
N LYS A 83 -15.62 -4.98 25.25
CA LYS A 83 -14.76 -6.16 25.43
C LYS A 83 -15.02 -6.71 26.83
N SER A 84 -15.14 -8.02 27.00
CA SER A 84 -15.31 -8.63 28.32
C SER A 84 -14.02 -8.48 29.14
N GLU A 85 -13.75 -7.28 29.65
CA GLU A 85 -12.63 -7.00 30.55
C GLU A 85 -12.86 -7.63 31.95
N ASP A 86 -14.07 -8.11 32.24
CA ASP A 86 -14.41 -8.80 33.49
C ASP A 86 -14.18 -10.32 33.50
N ALA A 87 -13.70 -10.91 32.41
CA ALA A 87 -13.33 -12.34 32.37
C ALA A 87 -11.97 -12.65 33.02
N GLU A 88 -11.25 -11.64 33.54
CA GLU A 88 -9.96 -11.83 34.23
C GLU A 88 -10.08 -12.25 35.71
N ARG A 89 -11.30 -12.51 36.22
CA ARG A 89 -11.52 -13.09 37.55
C ARG A 89 -12.26 -14.42 37.51
N LYS A 90 -11.61 -15.45 36.97
CA LYS A 90 -11.69 -16.85 37.44
C LYS A 90 -10.62 -17.67 36.72
N LYS A 91 -9.39 -17.60 37.23
CA LYS A 91 -8.44 -18.69 37.05
C LYS A 91 -8.90 -19.84 37.93
N ASP A 92 -9.66 -20.76 37.37
CA ASP A 92 -9.64 -22.13 37.85
C ASP A 92 -9.01 -22.99 36.76
N ASN A 93 -7.97 -23.70 37.17
CA ASN A 93 -7.15 -24.57 36.35
C ASN A 93 -7.99 -25.71 35.77
N ASP A 94 -7.74 -25.99 34.50
CA ASP A 94 -7.63 -27.31 33.85
C ASP A 94 -8.34 -27.28 32.49
N HIS A 95 -7.64 -27.77 31.44
CA HIS A 95 -7.96 -27.82 30.00
C HIS A 95 -7.38 -26.68 29.11
N PRO A 96 -6.38 -26.98 28.25
CA PRO A 96 -6.00 -26.09 27.16
C PRO A 96 -7.03 -26.28 26.03
N ASN A 97 -7.97 -25.34 25.89
CA ASN A 97 -8.85 -25.26 24.72
C ASN A 97 -8.39 -24.10 23.83
N ASP A 98 -8.25 -24.36 22.53
CA ASP A 98 -7.85 -23.43 21.45
C ASP A 98 -8.81 -22.23 21.22
N LEU A 99 -9.63 -21.87 22.22
CA LEU A 99 -10.60 -20.77 22.19
C LEU A 99 -10.27 -19.65 23.19
N GLU A 100 -9.16 -19.75 23.92
CA GLU A 100 -8.66 -18.68 24.79
C GLU A 100 -8.35 -17.41 23.96
N GLY A 101 -9.17 -16.37 24.11
CA GLY A 101 -8.99 -15.06 23.45
C GLY A 101 -9.98 -14.74 22.33
N VAL A 102 -10.86 -15.67 21.93
CA VAL A 102 -11.87 -15.44 20.88
C VAL A 102 -12.87 -14.34 21.26
N ASP A 103 -13.15 -14.16 22.56
CA ASP A 103 -14.00 -13.09 23.08
C ASP A 103 -13.37 -11.68 22.99
N LYS A 104 -12.12 -11.56 22.57
CA LYS A 104 -11.41 -10.27 22.44
C LYS A 104 -11.47 -9.66 21.04
N LEU A 105 -11.90 -10.41 20.03
CA LEU A 105 -11.93 -9.99 18.62
C LEU A 105 -13.37 -9.70 18.17
N HIS A 106 -13.67 -8.45 17.81
CA HIS A 106 -14.97 -8.05 17.29
C HIS A 106 -14.99 -8.06 15.77
N ILE A 107 -15.90 -8.84 15.21
CA ILE A 107 -16.23 -8.82 13.79
C ILE A 107 -17.54 -8.07 13.66
N VAL A 108 -17.51 -6.91 13.00
CA VAL A 108 -18.66 -5.99 13.02
C VAL A 108 -19.48 -6.15 11.75
N LEU A 109 -20.78 -6.35 11.92
CA LEU A 109 -21.75 -6.43 10.85
C LEU A 109 -22.35 -5.03 10.59
N VAL A 110 -22.34 -4.57 9.34
CA VAL A 110 -22.85 -3.24 8.96
C VAL A 110 -23.73 -3.34 7.71
N ASP A 111 -24.66 -2.39 7.55
CA ASP A 111 -25.56 -2.34 6.40
C ASP A 111 -24.99 -1.51 5.24
N ARG A 112 -25.20 -1.97 4.00
CA ARG A 112 -24.87 -1.21 2.79
C ARG A 112 -25.82 -0.01 2.62
N GLY A 113 -25.26 1.10 2.10
CA GLY A 113 -26.00 2.32 1.74
C GLY A 113 -25.59 3.55 2.56
N GLY A 114 -26.06 4.74 2.18
CA GLY A 114 -25.78 6.01 2.88
C GLY A 114 -24.39 6.61 2.61
N CYS A 115 -23.34 5.78 2.57
CA CYS A 115 -21.95 6.18 2.37
C CYS A 115 -21.14 5.03 1.73
N THR A 116 -19.87 5.31 1.41
CA THR A 116 -18.96 4.33 0.79
C THR A 116 -18.60 3.17 1.72
N PHE A 117 -18.18 2.04 1.15
CA PHE A 117 -17.70 0.89 1.93
C PHE A 117 -16.51 1.27 2.81
N VAL A 118 -15.57 2.06 2.28
CA VAL A 118 -14.40 2.55 3.02
C VAL A 118 -14.81 3.31 4.28
N THR A 119 -15.77 4.24 4.18
CA THR A 119 -16.25 5.00 5.35
C THR A 119 -16.79 4.08 6.45
N LYS A 120 -17.60 3.07 6.08
CA LYS A 120 -18.19 2.13 7.07
C LYS A 120 -17.11 1.33 7.80
N VAL A 121 -16.17 0.78 7.04
CA VAL A 121 -15.10 -0.05 7.60
C VAL A 121 -14.16 0.79 8.45
N PHE A 122 -13.84 2.01 8.01
CA PHE A 122 -13.06 2.97 8.79
C PHE A 122 -13.74 3.34 10.11
N LEU A 123 -15.04 3.62 10.12
CA LEU A 123 -15.76 3.92 11.36
C LEU A 123 -15.79 2.74 12.32
N ALA A 124 -16.06 1.53 11.81
CA ALA A 124 -16.00 0.29 12.59
C ALA A 124 -14.62 0.07 13.22
N GLN A 125 -13.55 0.29 12.45
CA GLN A 125 -12.17 0.20 12.92
C GLN A 125 -11.86 1.21 14.02
N GLU A 126 -12.08 2.50 13.76
CA GLU A 126 -11.61 3.58 14.63
C GLU A 126 -12.42 3.69 15.92
N HIS A 127 -13.75 3.63 15.82
CA HIS A 127 -14.65 3.90 16.94
C HIS A 127 -15.02 2.63 17.71
N TYR A 128 -15.08 1.48 17.04
CA TYR A 128 -15.60 0.24 17.64
C TYR A 128 -14.57 -0.87 17.75
N LYS A 129 -13.31 -0.57 17.45
CA LYS A 129 -12.16 -1.50 17.53
C LYS A 129 -12.45 -2.83 16.82
N ALA A 130 -13.14 -2.74 15.69
CA ALA A 130 -13.40 -3.87 14.83
C ALA A 130 -12.08 -4.47 14.32
N GLU A 131 -12.04 -5.79 14.22
CA GLU A 131 -10.90 -6.55 13.69
C GLU A 131 -11.14 -7.05 12.27
N ALA A 132 -12.41 -7.03 11.86
CA ALA A 132 -12.89 -7.22 10.50
C ALA A 132 -14.34 -6.72 10.41
N VAL A 133 -14.78 -6.44 9.18
CA VAL A 133 -16.15 -5.96 8.92
C VAL A 133 -16.85 -6.84 7.90
N ILE A 134 -18.09 -7.23 8.19
CA ILE A 134 -18.97 -7.88 7.24
C ILE A 134 -20.01 -6.85 6.81
N VAL A 135 -20.04 -6.53 5.52
CA VAL A 135 -21.02 -5.60 4.95
C VAL A 135 -22.18 -6.41 4.39
N VAL A 136 -23.40 -6.11 4.81
CA VAL A 136 -24.62 -6.73 4.31
C VAL A 136 -25.13 -5.96 3.11
N ASP A 137 -25.20 -6.63 1.97
CA ASP A 137 -25.72 -6.05 0.74
C ASP A 137 -27.22 -5.73 0.82
N ASN A 138 -27.70 -4.84 -0.04
CA ASN A 138 -29.11 -4.44 -0.13
C ASN A 138 -29.61 -4.36 -1.58
N THR A 139 -28.91 -4.99 -2.52
CA THR A 139 -29.24 -4.92 -3.96
C THR A 139 -30.01 -6.14 -4.46
N GLY A 140 -30.29 -7.11 -3.58
CA GLY A 140 -30.87 -8.40 -3.97
C GLY A 140 -29.90 -9.32 -4.72
N ALA A 141 -28.59 -9.11 -4.59
CA ALA A 141 -27.59 -9.95 -5.22
C ALA A 141 -27.65 -11.39 -4.70
N THR A 142 -27.56 -12.37 -5.61
CA THR A 142 -27.45 -13.79 -5.27
C THR A 142 -26.04 -14.15 -4.81
N ASN A 143 -25.86 -15.35 -4.24
CA ASN A 143 -24.54 -15.86 -3.87
C ASN A 143 -23.54 -15.94 -5.03
N ASP A 144 -24.03 -16.10 -6.26
CA ASP A 144 -23.15 -16.08 -7.44
C ASP A 144 -22.85 -14.63 -7.86
N GLY A 145 -23.85 -13.74 -7.83
CA GLY A 145 -23.64 -12.31 -8.10
C GLY A 145 -22.69 -11.63 -7.10
N ILE A 146 -22.78 -11.98 -5.81
CA ILE A 146 -21.98 -11.34 -4.76
C ILE A 146 -20.48 -11.60 -4.95
N LYS A 147 -20.08 -12.80 -5.40
CA LYS A 147 -18.67 -13.18 -5.63
C LYS A 147 -17.98 -12.28 -6.65
N HIS A 148 -18.73 -11.84 -7.65
CA HIS A 148 -18.23 -11.01 -8.74
C HIS A 148 -18.40 -9.51 -8.46
N THR A 149 -19.01 -9.15 -7.32
CA THR A 149 -19.17 -7.76 -6.93
C THR A 149 -17.82 -7.19 -6.49
N VAL A 150 -17.40 -6.11 -7.14
CA VAL A 150 -16.19 -5.37 -6.77
C VAL A 150 -16.53 -4.39 -5.65
N VAL A 151 -16.01 -4.65 -4.47
CA VAL A 151 -16.08 -3.74 -3.33
C VAL A 151 -14.90 -2.79 -3.43
N ALA A 152 -15.12 -1.69 -4.14
CA ALA A 152 -14.08 -0.75 -4.57
C ALA A 152 -13.66 0.22 -3.43
N ASP A 153 -12.41 0.65 -3.51
CA ASP A 153 -11.88 1.78 -2.74
C ASP A 153 -12.43 3.10 -3.32
N ASP A 154 -12.73 4.06 -2.44
CA ASP A 154 -13.17 5.41 -2.80
C ASP A 154 -12.01 6.44 -2.85
N GLY A 155 -10.77 5.97 -2.77
CA GLY A 155 -9.55 6.78 -2.73
C GLY A 155 -9.05 7.08 -1.31
N ARG A 156 -9.72 6.57 -0.27
CA ARG A 156 -9.33 6.73 1.14
C ARG A 156 -9.08 5.39 1.84
N GLY A 157 -9.07 4.28 1.10
CA GLY A 157 -8.88 2.93 1.61
C GLY A 157 -7.55 2.70 2.30
N ASN A 158 -6.54 3.54 2.04
CA ASN A 158 -5.26 3.52 2.76
C ASN A 158 -5.37 3.83 4.26
N LYS A 159 -6.51 4.37 4.73
CA LYS A 159 -6.79 4.57 6.16
C LYS A 159 -7.40 3.34 6.84
N VAL A 160 -7.83 2.36 6.05
CA VAL A 160 -8.43 1.12 6.52
C VAL A 160 -7.34 0.05 6.55
N THR A 161 -7.13 -0.55 7.72
CA THR A 161 -6.15 -1.64 7.93
C THR A 161 -6.83 -2.99 8.14
N ILE A 162 -8.09 -3.00 8.58
CA ILE A 162 -8.85 -4.23 8.80
C ILE A 162 -9.53 -4.73 7.50
N PRO A 163 -9.68 -6.05 7.33
CA PRO A 163 -10.33 -6.59 6.17
C PRO A 163 -11.86 -6.45 6.23
N SER A 164 -12.48 -6.43 5.06
CA SER A 164 -13.94 -6.48 4.96
C SER A 164 -14.45 -7.40 3.86
N ILE A 165 -15.63 -7.97 4.09
CA ILE A 165 -16.30 -8.91 3.18
C ILE A 165 -17.75 -8.46 2.97
N LEU A 166 -18.16 -8.29 1.72
CA LEU A 166 -19.56 -8.07 1.34
C LEU A 166 -20.27 -9.42 1.21
N ILE A 167 -21.43 -9.57 1.87
CA ILE A 167 -22.30 -10.76 1.78
C ILE A 167 -23.69 -10.40 1.29
N THR A 168 -24.47 -11.41 0.91
CA THR A 168 -25.87 -11.22 0.49
C THR A 168 -26.73 -10.70 1.63
N GLU A 169 -27.81 -10.00 1.27
CA GLU A 169 -28.84 -9.54 2.20
C GLU A 169 -29.42 -10.72 3.02
N THR A 170 -29.72 -11.83 2.35
CA THR A 170 -30.31 -13.02 2.99
C THR A 170 -29.42 -13.64 4.05
N ASP A 171 -28.12 -13.80 3.79
CA ASP A 171 -27.19 -14.32 4.80
C ASP A 171 -26.95 -13.29 5.91
N GLY A 172 -26.88 -12.01 5.56
CA GLY A 172 -26.71 -10.92 6.51
C GLY A 172 -27.87 -10.81 7.51
N ASP A 173 -29.11 -10.91 7.06
CA ASP A 173 -30.28 -10.83 7.94
C ASP A 173 -30.35 -12.00 8.92
N ARG A 174 -29.99 -13.21 8.48
CA ARG A 174 -29.87 -14.38 9.38
C ARG A 174 -28.83 -14.13 10.48
N LEU A 175 -27.68 -13.56 10.12
CA LEU A 175 -26.64 -13.20 11.08
C LEU A 175 -27.12 -12.12 12.05
N LYS A 176 -27.76 -11.06 11.57
CA LYS A 176 -28.33 -9.98 12.42
C LYS A 176 -29.34 -10.54 13.42
N GLU A 177 -30.28 -11.38 12.96
CA GLU A 177 -31.27 -12.01 13.83
C GLU A 177 -30.62 -12.88 14.90
N ALA A 178 -29.60 -13.65 14.53
CA ALA A 178 -28.88 -14.50 15.47
C ALA A 178 -28.10 -13.68 16.50
N VAL A 179 -27.46 -12.58 16.09
CA VAL A 179 -26.79 -11.66 17.02
C VAL A 179 -27.80 -11.04 18.00
N LYS A 180 -28.97 -10.58 17.51
CA LYS A 180 -30.04 -10.04 18.37
C LYS A 180 -30.54 -11.08 19.40
N LYS A 181 -30.66 -12.36 19.00
CA LYS A 181 -30.99 -13.46 19.93
C LYS A 181 -29.86 -13.71 20.94
N GLY A 182 -28.60 -13.66 20.50
CA GLY A 182 -27.42 -13.83 21.37
C GLY A 182 -27.28 -12.74 22.43
N LYS A 183 -27.79 -11.52 22.19
CA LYS A 183 -27.86 -10.47 23.23
C LYS A 183 -28.79 -10.83 24.39
N GLN A 184 -29.84 -11.62 24.12
CA GLN A 184 -30.80 -12.05 25.14
C GLN A 184 -30.34 -13.31 25.88
N ASP A 185 -29.51 -14.14 25.23
CA ASP A 185 -29.01 -15.41 25.74
C ASP A 185 -27.51 -15.55 25.40
N PRO A 186 -26.61 -15.31 26.38
CA PRO A 186 -25.16 -15.40 26.16
C PRO A 186 -24.69 -16.76 25.63
N THR A 187 -25.45 -17.84 25.86
CA THR A 187 -25.11 -19.17 25.33
C THR A 187 -25.30 -19.28 23.81
N LYS A 188 -25.96 -18.29 23.20
CA LYS A 188 -26.22 -18.17 21.76
C LYS A 188 -25.39 -17.08 21.09
N GLN A 189 -24.28 -16.68 21.70
CA GLN A 189 -23.33 -15.76 21.09
C GLN A 189 -22.89 -16.28 19.71
N VAL A 190 -22.88 -15.39 18.72
CA VAL A 190 -22.48 -15.73 17.36
C VAL A 190 -20.97 -15.56 17.23
N LEU A 191 -20.29 -16.65 16.90
CA LEU A 191 -18.87 -16.67 16.58
C LEU A 191 -18.69 -16.98 15.11
N VAL A 192 -17.88 -16.21 14.41
CA VAL A 192 -17.56 -16.44 13.01
C VAL A 192 -16.06 -16.53 12.80
N GLU A 193 -15.67 -17.40 11.87
CA GLU A 193 -14.32 -17.59 11.36
C GLU A 193 -14.23 -16.93 9.99
N LEU A 194 -13.25 -16.06 9.79
CA LEU A 194 -12.91 -15.46 8.49
C LEU A 194 -11.64 -16.11 7.96
N GLU A 195 -11.67 -16.52 6.69
CA GLU A 195 -10.56 -17.20 6.02
C GLU A 195 -10.40 -16.65 4.59
N TRP A 196 -9.17 -16.27 4.23
CA TRP A 196 -8.80 -15.82 2.89
C TRP A 196 -7.78 -16.79 2.29
N ASP A 197 -8.32 -17.88 1.76
CA ASP A 197 -7.49 -18.92 1.18
C ASP A 197 -6.96 -18.54 -0.19
N VAL A 198 -5.64 -18.63 -0.30
CA VAL A 198 -4.93 -18.54 -1.58
C VAL A 198 -4.81 -19.96 -2.13
N PRO A 199 -5.16 -20.22 -3.40
CA PRO A 199 -4.89 -21.51 -4.03
C PRO A 199 -3.42 -21.87 -3.92
N GLN A 200 -3.14 -23.14 -3.62
CA GLN A 200 -1.79 -23.62 -3.34
C GLN A 200 -1.21 -24.38 -4.53
N GLU A 201 0.07 -24.12 -4.82
CA GLU A 201 0.86 -24.74 -5.88
C GLU A 201 2.29 -25.00 -5.38
N ASP A 202 3.04 -25.87 -6.03
CA ASP A 202 4.45 -26.14 -5.67
C ASP A 202 5.37 -24.98 -6.12
N VAL A 203 5.06 -24.37 -7.27
CA VAL A 203 5.63 -23.11 -7.74
C VAL A 203 4.54 -22.05 -7.72
N VAL A 204 4.70 -21.05 -6.86
CA VAL A 204 3.74 -19.95 -6.84
C VAL A 204 3.93 -19.07 -8.05
N THR A 205 2.85 -18.87 -8.81
CA THR A 205 2.82 -17.95 -9.94
C THR A 205 2.20 -16.63 -9.51
N VAL A 206 2.93 -15.54 -9.71
CA VAL A 206 2.42 -14.18 -9.56
C VAL A 206 2.31 -13.55 -10.94
N ASP A 207 1.09 -13.15 -11.29
CA ASP A 207 0.85 -12.29 -12.46
C ASP A 207 0.66 -10.86 -11.97
N PHE A 208 1.53 -9.96 -12.43
CA PHE A 208 1.54 -8.55 -12.06
C PHE A 208 1.32 -7.69 -13.30
N TRP A 209 0.18 -7.01 -13.39
CA TRP A 209 -0.10 -6.06 -14.45
C TRP A 209 0.48 -4.70 -14.10
N SER A 210 1.09 -4.06 -15.10
CA SER A 210 1.87 -2.85 -14.92
C SER A 210 2.18 -2.11 -16.23
N ASP A 211 2.91 -1.01 -16.15
CA ASP A 211 3.67 -0.43 -17.26
C ASP A 211 5.03 0.06 -16.72
N ALA A 212 6.06 0.16 -17.56
CA ALA A 212 7.39 0.56 -17.08
C ALA A 212 7.46 2.01 -16.57
N GLY A 213 6.48 2.87 -16.91
CA GLY A 213 6.41 4.28 -16.56
C GLY A 213 5.72 4.58 -15.23
N LYS A 214 4.89 3.67 -14.69
CA LYS A 214 4.02 3.97 -13.55
C LYS A 214 4.74 3.94 -12.21
N GLU A 215 4.65 5.05 -11.49
CA GLU A 215 5.32 5.19 -10.19
C GLU A 215 4.89 4.17 -9.13
N ILE A 216 3.59 3.95 -8.99
CA ILE A 216 3.09 2.99 -8.01
C ILE A 216 3.62 1.57 -8.31
N SER A 217 3.76 1.24 -9.59
CA SER A 217 4.19 -0.07 -10.04
C SER A 217 5.67 -0.32 -9.84
N TYR A 218 6.52 0.60 -10.29
CA TYR A 218 7.96 0.36 -10.16
C TYR A 218 8.45 0.47 -8.71
N LYS A 219 7.75 1.22 -7.85
CA LYS A 219 7.99 1.20 -6.40
C LYS A 219 7.75 -0.20 -5.85
N PHE A 220 6.59 -0.79 -6.17
CA PHE A 220 6.27 -2.16 -5.78
C PHE A 220 7.32 -3.15 -6.30
N LEU A 221 7.68 -3.12 -7.59
CA LEU A 221 8.67 -4.05 -8.16
C LEU A 221 10.03 -3.97 -7.45
N ARG A 222 10.49 -2.75 -7.15
CA ARG A 222 11.75 -2.53 -6.42
C ARG A 222 11.69 -3.07 -4.99
N GLU A 223 10.59 -2.80 -4.28
CA GLU A 223 10.37 -3.29 -2.92
C GLU A 223 10.14 -4.80 -2.86
N PHE A 224 9.58 -5.38 -3.94
CA PHE A 224 9.32 -6.81 -4.06
C PHE A 224 10.56 -7.61 -4.49
N ALA A 225 11.51 -6.99 -5.19
CA ALA A 225 12.75 -7.61 -5.66
C ALA A 225 13.52 -8.43 -4.60
N PRO A 226 13.74 -7.99 -3.35
CA PRO A 226 14.40 -8.81 -2.33
C PRO A 226 13.63 -10.11 -2.03
N TYR A 227 12.30 -10.07 -1.97
CA TYR A 227 11.48 -11.28 -1.77
C TYR A 227 11.56 -12.22 -2.97
N ALA A 228 11.51 -11.67 -4.19
CA ALA A 228 11.61 -12.48 -5.39
C ALA A 228 12.99 -13.15 -5.53
N LYS A 229 14.07 -12.45 -5.16
CA LYS A 229 15.42 -13.03 -5.10
C LYS A 229 15.54 -14.12 -4.03
N LEU A 230 14.90 -13.92 -2.88
CA LEU A 230 14.90 -14.91 -1.80
C LEU A 230 14.14 -16.19 -2.17
N LEU A 231 13.01 -16.06 -2.87
CA LEU A 231 12.17 -17.19 -3.28
C LEU A 231 12.74 -17.93 -4.51
N GLY A 232 13.47 -17.22 -5.38
CA GLY A 232 14.16 -17.79 -6.53
C GLY A 232 13.22 -18.59 -7.44
N HIS A 233 13.64 -19.79 -7.85
CA HIS A 233 12.86 -20.68 -8.71
C HIS A 233 11.54 -21.18 -8.12
N ASN A 234 11.29 -21.02 -6.81
CA ASN A 234 9.99 -21.35 -6.22
C ASN A 234 8.92 -20.30 -6.59
N LEU A 235 9.31 -19.13 -7.10
CA LEU A 235 8.43 -18.08 -7.55
C LEU A 235 8.56 -17.89 -9.05
N ARG A 236 7.45 -18.04 -9.77
CA ARG A 236 7.30 -17.55 -11.14
C ARG A 236 6.62 -16.20 -11.09
N PHE A 237 7.34 -15.14 -11.47
CA PHE A 237 6.78 -13.78 -11.47
C PHE A 237 6.68 -13.27 -12.91
N ASN A 238 5.46 -13.14 -13.41
CA ASN A 238 5.17 -12.63 -14.75
C ASN A 238 4.73 -11.17 -14.63
N VAL A 239 5.43 -10.27 -15.32
CA VAL A 239 4.96 -8.89 -15.52
C VAL A 239 4.20 -8.87 -16.83
N HIS A 240 2.94 -8.41 -16.77
CA HIS A 240 2.10 -8.14 -17.94
C HIS A 240 2.04 -6.63 -18.13
N TYR A 241 2.40 -6.15 -19.31
CA TYR A 241 2.52 -4.73 -19.62
C TYR A 241 1.19 -4.18 -20.19
N SER A 242 0.82 -2.97 -19.77
CA SER A 242 -0.43 -2.30 -20.10
C SER A 242 -0.38 -1.74 -21.53
N ILE A 243 -0.43 -2.65 -22.50
CA ILE A 243 -0.43 -2.35 -23.93
C ILE A 243 -1.86 -2.40 -24.45
N TYR A 244 -2.28 -1.36 -25.18
CA TYR A 244 -3.61 -1.32 -25.79
C TYR A 244 -3.56 -0.95 -27.27
N PRO A 245 -4.40 -1.56 -28.12
CA PRO A 245 -4.47 -1.22 -29.52
C PRO A 245 -5.34 0.03 -29.75
N VAL A 246 -4.90 0.92 -30.62
CA VAL A 246 -5.69 2.06 -31.12
C VAL A 246 -5.57 2.20 -32.63
N ASP A 247 -6.57 2.81 -33.26
CA ASP A 247 -6.56 3.05 -34.71
C ASP A 247 -5.67 4.23 -35.13
N LYS A 248 -5.46 5.18 -34.20
CA LYS A 248 -4.68 6.39 -34.45
C LYS A 248 -3.76 6.69 -33.29
N ASP A 249 -2.50 6.93 -33.61
CA ASP A 249 -1.51 7.40 -32.65
C ASP A 249 -1.78 8.87 -32.30
N TYR A 250 -1.90 9.12 -31.00
CA TYR A 250 -2.00 10.46 -30.43
C TYR A 250 -0.76 10.69 -29.58
N ASN A 251 -0.10 11.84 -29.76
CA ASN A 251 1.04 12.27 -28.94
C ASN A 251 2.24 11.30 -28.87
N SER A 252 2.48 10.49 -29.91
CA SER A 252 3.61 9.52 -29.94
C SER A 252 3.52 8.48 -28.83
N MET A 253 2.31 7.99 -28.56
CA MET A 253 2.04 6.96 -27.55
C MET A 253 2.28 5.55 -28.09
N CYS A 254 2.40 5.39 -29.40
CA CYS A 254 2.32 4.10 -30.05
C CYS A 254 3.65 3.64 -30.66
N TRP A 255 3.84 2.33 -30.68
CA TRP A 255 5.01 1.70 -31.28
C TRP A 255 5.03 1.90 -32.80
N THR A 256 5.98 2.69 -33.30
CA THR A 256 6.00 3.12 -34.71
C THR A 256 6.60 2.11 -35.70
N LYS A 257 7.16 1.00 -35.20
CA LYS A 257 7.84 0.00 -36.04
C LYS A 257 6.90 -1.02 -36.69
N ASP A 258 5.62 -1.03 -36.31
CA ASP A 258 4.59 -1.79 -37.04
C ASP A 258 4.06 -0.93 -38.19
N THR A 259 4.65 -1.10 -39.38
CA THR A 259 4.26 -0.35 -40.58
C THR A 259 3.08 -0.96 -41.33
N ASP A 260 2.68 -2.18 -40.96
CA ASP A 260 1.79 -3.03 -41.76
C ASP A 260 0.45 -3.32 -41.07
N SER A 261 0.22 -2.83 -39.84
CA SER A 261 -1.03 -3.02 -39.09
C SER A 261 -1.99 -1.85 -39.22
N GLU A 262 -3.29 -2.16 -39.23
CA GLU A 262 -4.36 -1.16 -39.12
C GLU A 262 -4.47 -0.60 -37.68
N SER A 263 -4.12 -1.40 -36.67
CA SER A 263 -4.09 -0.99 -35.26
C SER A 263 -2.66 -0.88 -34.74
N LYS A 264 -2.37 0.17 -33.96
CA LYS A 264 -1.08 0.44 -33.35
C LYS A 264 -1.11 0.09 -31.87
N PHE A 265 -0.07 -0.59 -31.38
CA PHE A 265 0.10 -0.86 -29.95
C PHE A 265 0.61 0.39 -29.23
N CYS A 266 -0.06 0.79 -28.15
CA CYS A 266 0.23 2.02 -27.40
C CYS A 266 0.30 1.76 -25.90
N ALA A 267 1.02 2.63 -25.20
CA ALA A 267 1.06 2.70 -23.75
C ALA A 267 0.81 4.14 -23.31
N ASP A 268 0.41 4.30 -22.04
CA ASP A 268 0.19 5.62 -21.47
C ASP A 268 1.50 6.41 -21.39
N ASP A 269 1.42 7.70 -21.73
CA ASP A 269 2.51 8.63 -21.47
C ASP A 269 2.67 8.81 -19.95
N PRO A 270 3.86 8.59 -19.37
CA PRO A 270 4.07 8.63 -17.93
C PRO A 270 3.86 10.05 -17.36
N ASP A 271 4.09 11.09 -18.16
CA ASP A 271 4.20 12.48 -17.73
C ASP A 271 3.20 13.41 -18.45
N ASN A 272 2.40 12.89 -19.39
CA ASN A 272 1.51 13.58 -20.34
C ASN A 272 2.19 14.62 -21.25
N ILE A 273 2.86 15.61 -20.66
CA ILE A 273 3.66 16.64 -21.33
C ILE A 273 5.07 16.58 -20.71
N GLY A 274 5.72 15.43 -20.89
CA GLY A 274 7.07 15.18 -20.42
C GLY A 274 8.04 14.82 -21.54
N PRO A 275 9.32 14.62 -21.17
CA PRO A 275 10.36 14.23 -22.12
C PRO A 275 10.25 12.77 -22.61
N ILE A 276 9.49 11.94 -21.90
CA ILE A 276 9.31 10.51 -22.16
C ILE A 276 7.89 10.27 -22.65
N THR A 277 7.74 9.62 -23.80
CA THR A 277 6.43 9.36 -24.41
C THR A 277 5.92 7.95 -24.13
N GLY A 278 4.66 7.66 -24.48
CA GLY A 278 4.14 6.28 -24.45
C GLY A 278 4.93 5.31 -25.35
N GLU A 279 5.45 5.77 -26.51
CA GLU A 279 6.34 4.95 -27.34
C GLU A 279 7.64 4.59 -26.62
N ASP A 280 8.21 5.52 -25.84
CA ASP A 280 9.39 5.26 -25.04
C ASP A 280 9.13 4.21 -23.95
N ILE A 281 7.95 4.26 -23.32
CA ILE A 281 7.51 3.24 -22.37
C ILE A 281 7.38 1.87 -23.04
N ILE A 282 6.75 1.78 -24.22
CA ILE A 282 6.66 0.51 -24.95
C ILE A 282 8.05 -0.05 -25.27
N ASN A 283 8.97 0.79 -25.73
CA ASN A 283 10.33 0.34 -26.05
C ASN A 283 11.06 -0.20 -24.81
N GLU A 284 10.77 0.32 -23.62
CA GLU A 284 11.27 -0.20 -22.35
C GLU A 284 10.55 -1.47 -21.91
N ASP A 285 9.22 -1.57 -22.05
CA ASP A 285 8.45 -2.78 -21.78
C ASP A 285 8.97 -3.96 -22.64
N ILE A 286 9.19 -3.73 -23.95
CA ILE A 286 9.79 -4.71 -24.85
C ILE A 286 11.17 -5.15 -24.36
N ARG A 287 12.01 -4.21 -23.89
CA ARG A 287 13.34 -4.52 -23.36
C ARG A 287 13.23 -5.41 -22.13
N GLN A 288 12.35 -5.11 -21.19
CA GLN A 288 12.15 -5.90 -19.99
C GLN A 288 11.63 -7.31 -20.30
N MET A 289 10.67 -7.43 -21.23
CA MET A 289 10.21 -8.74 -21.72
C MET A 289 11.36 -9.53 -22.39
N CYS A 290 12.18 -8.88 -23.22
CA CYS A 290 13.35 -9.51 -23.84
C CYS A 290 14.40 -9.94 -22.79
N ILE A 291 14.63 -9.13 -21.75
CA ILE A 291 15.51 -9.49 -20.62
C ILE A 291 14.97 -10.74 -19.94
N MET A 292 13.69 -10.77 -19.56
CA MET A 292 13.09 -11.94 -18.93
C MET A 292 13.23 -13.18 -19.83
N LYS A 293 12.86 -13.09 -21.11
CA LYS A 293 12.94 -14.18 -22.10
C LYS A 293 14.35 -14.78 -22.24
N HIS A 294 15.40 -13.95 -22.19
CA HIS A 294 16.77 -14.40 -22.45
C HIS A 294 17.60 -14.69 -21.19
N THR A 295 17.12 -14.28 -20.01
CA THR A 295 17.87 -14.45 -18.76
C THR A 295 17.17 -15.35 -17.76
N ALA A 296 15.89 -15.64 -17.96
CA ALA A 296 15.16 -16.61 -17.15
C ALA A 296 15.63 -18.03 -17.43
N SER A 297 15.49 -18.87 -16.42
CA SER A 297 15.79 -20.28 -16.49
C SER A 297 14.76 -21.08 -15.70
N GLU A 298 14.61 -22.33 -16.14
CA GLU A 298 13.76 -23.33 -15.47
C GLU A 298 14.65 -24.27 -14.66
N LYS A 299 14.10 -24.79 -13.57
CA LYS A 299 14.75 -25.81 -12.74
C LYS A 299 14.07 -27.15 -13.00
N LYS A 300 14.84 -28.13 -13.49
CA LYS A 300 14.31 -29.44 -13.93
C LYS A 300 13.53 -30.19 -12.86
N GLU A 301 13.94 -30.06 -11.61
CA GLU A 301 13.30 -30.74 -10.47
C GLU A 301 12.05 -30.01 -9.97
N LEU A 302 11.69 -28.88 -10.58
CA LEU A 302 10.59 -28.02 -10.14
C LEU A 302 9.78 -27.57 -11.35
N GLU A 303 8.79 -28.39 -11.72
CA GLU A 303 7.92 -28.15 -12.87
C GLU A 303 7.21 -26.80 -12.75
N GLY A 304 7.15 -26.04 -13.85
CA GLY A 304 6.56 -24.69 -13.87
C GLY A 304 7.48 -23.58 -13.34
N SER A 305 8.66 -23.90 -12.82
CA SER A 305 9.63 -22.88 -12.40
C SER A 305 10.16 -22.07 -13.57
N TYR A 306 10.14 -20.75 -13.44
CA TYR A 306 10.65 -19.81 -14.44
C TYR A 306 11.12 -18.54 -13.73
N TYR A 307 12.44 -18.37 -13.62
CA TYR A 307 13.04 -17.33 -12.77
C TYR A 307 14.29 -16.72 -13.41
N SER A 308 14.44 -15.39 -13.25
CA SER A 308 15.63 -14.64 -13.66
C SER A 308 16.14 -13.73 -12.55
N GLU A 309 17.33 -14.05 -12.01
CA GLU A 309 18.03 -13.15 -11.07
C GLU A 309 18.45 -11.85 -11.77
N LYS A 310 18.86 -11.94 -13.04
CA LYS A 310 19.32 -10.78 -13.82
C LYS A 310 18.19 -9.79 -14.09
N PHE A 311 16.98 -10.28 -14.34
CA PHE A 311 15.79 -9.42 -14.47
C PHE A 311 15.57 -8.62 -13.19
N TRP A 312 15.58 -9.26 -12.02
CA TRP A 312 15.41 -8.54 -10.75
C TRP A 312 16.55 -7.55 -10.47
N SER A 313 17.79 -7.90 -10.84
CA SER A 313 18.92 -6.98 -10.76
C SER A 313 18.77 -5.78 -11.71
N TYR A 314 18.25 -6.00 -12.90
CA TYR A 314 17.90 -4.93 -13.85
C TYR A 314 16.83 -4.00 -13.27
N ILE A 315 15.71 -4.55 -12.78
CA ILE A 315 14.62 -3.78 -12.15
C ILE A 315 15.15 -2.92 -11.01
N THR A 316 16.00 -3.48 -10.14
CA THR A 316 16.58 -2.70 -9.03
C THR A 316 17.51 -1.58 -9.49
N ALA A 317 18.26 -1.77 -10.59
CA ALA A 317 19.13 -0.74 -11.14
C ALA A 317 18.35 0.34 -11.91
N PHE A 318 17.41 -0.09 -12.76
CA PHE A 318 16.57 0.79 -13.59
C PHE A 318 15.68 1.71 -12.76
N TYR A 319 15.14 1.21 -11.65
CA TYR A 319 14.28 1.96 -10.72
C TYR A 319 14.98 2.38 -9.42
N ALA A 320 16.32 2.36 -9.40
CA ALA A 320 17.10 2.73 -8.24
C ALA A 320 16.73 4.14 -7.72
N GLU A 321 16.62 4.27 -6.39
CA GLU A 321 16.30 5.54 -5.78
C GLU A 321 17.39 6.58 -6.10
N GLY A 322 16.97 7.79 -6.46
CA GLY A 322 17.90 8.84 -6.90
C GLY A 322 18.58 8.58 -8.25
N SER A 323 18.28 7.50 -8.98
CA SER A 323 18.78 7.25 -10.35
C SER A 323 17.73 6.63 -11.30
N ASN A 324 16.45 6.65 -10.89
CA ASN A 324 15.33 6.10 -11.65
C ASN A 324 15.33 6.61 -13.11
N CYS A 325 15.43 5.66 -14.04
CA CYS A 325 15.61 5.95 -15.46
C CYS A 325 14.43 6.71 -16.07
N VAL A 326 13.19 6.36 -15.71
CA VAL A 326 11.99 7.06 -16.23
C VAL A 326 11.99 8.51 -15.76
N LYS A 327 12.23 8.75 -14.47
CA LYS A 327 12.17 10.10 -13.86
C LYS A 327 13.31 11.02 -14.26
N LYS A 328 14.49 10.48 -14.58
CA LYS A 328 15.70 11.28 -14.84
C LYS A 328 15.98 11.53 -16.30
N SER A 329 15.34 10.81 -17.21
CA SER A 329 15.67 10.88 -18.62
C SER A 329 15.06 12.12 -19.25
N GLU A 330 15.89 12.96 -19.85
CA GLU A 330 15.46 14.20 -20.51
C GLU A 330 14.90 13.98 -21.92
N ASN A 331 14.98 12.75 -22.45
CA ASN A 331 14.44 12.33 -23.74
C ASN A 331 14.58 10.81 -23.91
N SER A 332 13.99 10.28 -24.99
CA SER A 332 14.12 8.90 -25.47
C SER A 332 15.56 8.35 -25.50
N LEU A 333 16.53 9.15 -25.97
CA LEU A 333 17.94 8.72 -26.03
C LEU A 333 18.54 8.58 -24.62
N GLY A 334 18.19 9.48 -23.71
CA GLY A 334 18.55 9.42 -22.29
C GLY A 334 18.00 8.16 -21.63
N LEU A 335 16.72 7.85 -21.86
CA LEU A 335 16.08 6.65 -21.32
C LEU A 335 16.78 5.39 -21.81
N ARG A 336 17.01 5.28 -23.11
CA ARG A 336 17.73 4.14 -23.69
C ARG A 336 19.12 3.96 -23.07
N LYS A 337 19.89 5.04 -22.90
CA LYS A 337 21.23 4.97 -22.29
C LYS A 337 21.13 4.50 -20.83
N CYS A 338 20.15 5.01 -20.08
CA CYS A 338 19.93 4.58 -18.70
C CYS A 338 19.57 3.09 -18.62
N SER A 339 18.69 2.58 -19.49
CA SER A 339 18.39 1.15 -19.60
C SER A 339 19.66 0.33 -19.91
N GLU A 340 20.54 0.82 -20.79
CA GLU A 340 21.79 0.15 -21.13
C GLU A 340 22.79 0.11 -19.97
N GLU A 341 22.87 1.18 -19.18
CA GLU A 341 23.66 1.24 -17.95
C GLU A 341 23.10 0.31 -16.86
N ALA A 342 21.77 0.24 -16.72
CA ALA A 342 21.09 -0.69 -15.82
C ALA A 342 21.36 -2.16 -16.21
N MET A 343 21.32 -2.49 -17.51
CA MET A 343 21.72 -3.82 -18.01
C MET A 343 23.17 -4.15 -17.69
N SER A 344 24.08 -3.19 -17.89
CA SER A 344 25.49 -3.34 -17.54
C SER A 344 25.68 -3.61 -16.05
N THR A 345 25.02 -2.84 -15.19
CA THR A 345 25.03 -2.99 -13.74
C THR A 345 24.49 -4.36 -13.31
N ALA A 346 23.47 -4.87 -14.00
CA ALA A 346 22.88 -6.19 -13.76
C ALA A 346 23.68 -7.36 -14.37
N GLY A 347 24.80 -7.10 -15.05
CA GLY A 347 25.62 -8.13 -15.71
C GLY A 347 24.88 -8.83 -16.88
N ILE A 348 24.02 -8.12 -17.59
CA ILE A 348 23.26 -8.62 -18.74
C ILE A 348 24.07 -8.39 -20.02
N ASP A 349 24.28 -9.45 -20.81
CA ASP A 349 24.81 -9.32 -22.17
C ASP A 349 23.74 -8.69 -23.04
N ARG A 350 24.08 -7.54 -23.64
CA ARG A 350 23.18 -6.76 -24.48
C ARG A 350 22.89 -7.42 -25.82
N THR A 351 23.80 -8.25 -26.32
CA THR A 351 23.73 -8.82 -27.67
C THR A 351 22.43 -9.58 -27.95
N PRO A 352 22.01 -10.56 -27.11
CA PRO A 352 20.73 -11.24 -27.29
C PRO A 352 19.52 -10.31 -27.09
N ILE A 353 19.61 -9.33 -26.20
CA ILE A 353 18.52 -8.40 -25.90
C ILE A 353 18.27 -7.46 -27.09
N ASP A 354 19.32 -6.86 -27.64
CA ASP A 354 19.25 -6.00 -28.80
C ASP A 354 18.80 -6.78 -30.05
N ALA A 355 19.15 -8.06 -30.16
CA ALA A 355 18.64 -8.94 -31.22
C ALA A 355 17.12 -9.21 -31.07
N CYS A 356 16.65 -9.45 -29.85
CA CYS A 356 15.23 -9.61 -29.53
C CYS A 356 14.42 -8.36 -29.90
N ILE A 357 14.87 -7.17 -29.48
CA ILE A 357 14.18 -5.89 -29.75
C ILE A 357 14.13 -5.56 -31.25
N LYS A 358 15.14 -5.98 -32.03
CA LYS A 358 15.19 -5.72 -33.49
C LYS A 358 14.29 -6.64 -34.31
N LYS A 359 13.86 -7.77 -33.77
CA LYS A 359 13.04 -8.74 -34.50
C LYS A 359 11.56 -8.32 -34.44
N THR A 360 11.18 -7.38 -35.30
CA THR A 360 9.85 -6.73 -35.32
C THR A 360 8.68 -7.72 -35.24
N GLN A 361 8.74 -8.85 -35.95
CA GLN A 361 7.66 -9.84 -35.93
C GLN A 361 7.48 -10.51 -34.55
N ASP A 362 8.58 -10.83 -33.85
CA ASP A 362 8.51 -11.42 -32.51
C ASP A 362 7.99 -10.39 -31.51
N VAL A 363 8.46 -9.14 -31.61
CA VAL A 363 7.99 -8.03 -30.78
C VAL A 363 6.49 -7.80 -30.99
N LYS A 364 6.01 -7.82 -32.24
CA LYS A 364 4.59 -7.70 -32.57
C LYS A 364 3.75 -8.79 -31.91
N THR A 365 4.23 -10.04 -31.92
CA THR A 365 3.56 -11.15 -31.22
C THR A 365 3.52 -10.91 -29.71
N MET A 366 4.63 -10.48 -29.10
CA MET A 366 4.68 -10.16 -27.67
C MET A 366 3.69 -9.04 -27.30
N LEU A 367 3.66 -7.94 -28.06
CA LEU A 367 2.72 -6.84 -27.82
C LEU A 367 1.25 -7.26 -28.01
N ALA A 368 0.97 -8.16 -28.97
CA ALA A 368 -0.37 -8.71 -29.18
C ALA A 368 -0.83 -9.60 -28.02
N GLU A 369 0.10 -10.38 -27.42
CA GLU A 369 -0.16 -11.18 -26.23
C GLU A 369 -0.50 -10.29 -25.02
N GLU A 370 0.28 -9.22 -24.78
CA GLU A 370 0.01 -8.24 -23.72
C GLU A 370 -1.32 -7.49 -23.93
N ALA A 371 -1.60 -7.07 -25.17
CA ALA A 371 -2.87 -6.44 -25.52
C ALA A 371 -4.08 -7.37 -25.31
N GLY A 372 -3.90 -8.68 -25.49
CA GLY A 372 -4.93 -9.68 -25.20
C GLY A 372 -5.08 -10.01 -23.71
N ASN A 373 -4.09 -9.68 -22.88
CA ASN A 373 -4.02 -10.05 -21.48
C ASN A 373 -4.23 -8.84 -20.54
N GLN A 374 -5.41 -8.21 -20.63
CA GLN A 374 -5.74 -7.04 -19.81
C GLN A 374 -6.32 -7.43 -18.43
N ALA A 375 -5.94 -6.68 -17.40
CA ALA A 375 -6.54 -6.77 -16.07
C ALA A 375 -7.59 -5.68 -15.82
N TRP A 376 -8.14 -5.65 -14.60
CA TRP A 376 -9.13 -4.65 -14.17
C TRP A 376 -8.52 -3.27 -13.86
N GLY A 377 -7.22 -3.09 -14.08
CA GLY A 377 -6.50 -1.84 -13.87
C GLY A 377 -5.01 -2.00 -14.15
N VAL A 378 -4.31 -0.87 -14.31
CA VAL A 378 -2.87 -0.80 -14.63
C VAL A 378 -2.01 -1.46 -13.55
N MET A 379 -2.45 -1.46 -12.29
CA MET A 379 -1.83 -2.23 -11.22
C MET A 379 -2.79 -3.31 -10.74
N ALA A 380 -2.52 -4.56 -11.12
CA ALA A 380 -3.28 -5.72 -10.68
C ALA A 380 -2.35 -6.87 -10.32
N ILE A 381 -2.75 -7.69 -9.35
CA ILE A 381 -1.96 -8.83 -8.88
C ILE A 381 -2.87 -10.06 -8.83
N ARG A 382 -2.39 -11.17 -9.38
CA ARG A 382 -2.91 -12.51 -9.09
C ARG A 382 -1.82 -13.37 -8.49
N VAL A 383 -2.21 -14.23 -7.55
CA VAL A 383 -1.36 -15.28 -6.97
C VAL A 383 -2.03 -16.61 -7.29
N ASN A 384 -1.37 -17.49 -8.06
CA ASN A 384 -1.93 -18.76 -8.56
C ASN A 384 -3.30 -18.57 -9.26
N GLY A 385 -3.39 -17.54 -10.11
CA GLY A 385 -4.63 -17.15 -10.80
C GLY A 385 -5.70 -16.50 -9.90
N TRP A 386 -5.52 -16.50 -8.58
CA TRP A 386 -6.42 -15.88 -7.62
C TRP A 386 -6.16 -14.39 -7.50
N ARG A 387 -7.21 -13.57 -7.65
CA ARG A 387 -7.12 -12.10 -7.55
C ARG A 387 -6.73 -11.69 -6.14
N TYR A 388 -5.54 -11.11 -5.98
CA TYR A 388 -5.12 -10.47 -4.75
C TYR A 388 -6.02 -9.26 -4.45
N LYS A 389 -6.36 -9.08 -3.18
CA LYS A 389 -7.29 -8.07 -2.69
C LYS A 389 -6.70 -7.37 -1.47
N GLY A 390 -6.67 -6.04 -1.49
CA GLY A 390 -6.07 -5.23 -0.44
C GLY A 390 -4.90 -4.41 -0.97
N VAL A 391 -4.17 -3.78 -0.05
CA VAL A 391 -3.08 -2.86 -0.39
C VAL A 391 -1.93 -3.63 -1.07
N PRO A 392 -1.44 -3.19 -2.24
CA PRO A 392 -0.37 -3.88 -2.97
C PRO A 392 1.02 -3.52 -2.42
N GLU A 393 1.22 -3.65 -1.11
CA GLU A 393 2.54 -3.52 -0.48
C GLU A 393 3.36 -4.80 -0.69
N ALA A 394 4.64 -4.64 -1.04
CA ALA A 394 5.52 -5.77 -1.38
C ALA A 394 5.53 -6.86 -0.30
N HIS A 395 5.55 -6.46 0.96
CA HIS A 395 5.57 -7.36 2.11
C HIS A 395 4.26 -8.18 2.27
N LEU A 396 3.11 -7.53 2.09
CA LEU A 396 1.80 -8.19 2.18
C LEU A 396 1.61 -9.18 1.03
N VAL A 397 2.03 -8.79 -0.18
CA VAL A 397 1.99 -9.67 -1.35
C VAL A 397 2.95 -10.85 -1.17
N ALA A 398 4.15 -10.62 -0.63
CA ALA A 398 5.09 -11.70 -0.33
C ALA A 398 4.54 -12.69 0.72
N THR A 399 3.77 -12.19 1.69
CA THR A 399 3.06 -13.04 2.65
C THR A 399 1.99 -13.88 1.95
N ALA A 400 1.17 -13.28 1.08
CA ALA A 400 0.18 -14.02 0.30
C ALA A 400 0.81 -15.07 -0.63
N VAL A 401 1.96 -14.75 -1.24
CA VAL A 401 2.77 -15.70 -2.01
C VAL A 401 3.21 -16.87 -1.14
N CYS A 402 3.66 -16.60 0.08
CA CYS A 402 4.07 -17.66 1.01
C CYS A 402 2.93 -18.60 1.44
N GLU A 403 1.68 -18.12 1.43
CA GLU A 403 0.50 -18.97 1.69
C GLU A 403 0.03 -19.74 0.46
N GLY A 404 0.42 -19.29 -0.74
CA GLY A 404 0.14 -19.95 -2.01
C GLY A 404 1.03 -21.18 -2.27
N PHE A 405 1.96 -21.53 -1.39
CA PHE A 405 2.74 -22.75 -1.53
C PHE A 405 2.02 -23.95 -0.92
N THR A 406 2.04 -25.09 -1.60
CA THR A 406 1.67 -26.39 -0.98
C THR A 406 2.57 -26.66 0.23
N GLU A 407 3.88 -26.52 0.03
CA GLU A 407 4.91 -26.64 1.06
C GLU A 407 5.80 -25.38 1.07
N PRO A 408 5.60 -24.45 2.02
CA PRO A 408 6.33 -23.18 2.02
C PRO A 408 7.84 -23.36 2.19
N PRO A 409 8.67 -22.72 1.34
CA PRO A 409 10.13 -22.78 1.48
C PRO A 409 10.59 -22.09 2.78
N ALA A 410 11.76 -22.45 3.30
CA ALA A 410 12.31 -21.89 4.54
C ALA A 410 12.38 -20.35 4.54
N ALA A 411 12.59 -19.75 3.36
CA ALA A 411 12.51 -18.31 3.11
C ALA A 411 11.23 -17.65 3.66
N CYS A 412 10.09 -18.34 3.55
CA CYS A 412 8.79 -17.83 3.98
C CYS A 412 8.67 -17.62 5.48
N LYS A 413 9.46 -18.32 6.29
CA LYS A 413 9.49 -18.10 7.75
C LYS A 413 9.98 -16.68 8.08
N GLY A 414 11.03 -16.21 7.39
CA GLY A 414 11.57 -14.86 7.56
C GLY A 414 10.59 -13.77 7.09
N ILE A 415 9.86 -14.05 6.00
CA ILE A 415 8.84 -13.14 5.44
C ILE A 415 7.69 -12.98 6.45
N LYS A 416 7.09 -14.06 6.95
CA LYS A 416 5.96 -13.95 7.89
C LYS A 416 6.30 -13.22 9.20
N THR A 417 7.55 -13.27 9.64
CA THR A 417 7.98 -12.68 10.92
C THR A 417 8.00 -11.14 10.89
N GLN A 418 8.18 -10.51 9.72
CA GLN A 418 8.12 -9.04 9.59
C GLN A 418 6.69 -8.47 9.72
N VAL A 419 5.64 -9.29 9.51
CA VAL A 419 4.24 -8.90 9.80
C VAL A 419 4.00 -8.73 11.30
N SER A 420 4.70 -9.53 12.12
CA SER A 420 4.50 -9.58 13.58
C SER A 420 5.44 -8.66 14.37
N GLY A 421 6.38 -8.00 13.69
CA GLY A 421 7.38 -7.17 14.32
C GLY A 421 7.74 -5.99 13.44
N ASP A 422 6.96 -4.91 13.50
CA ASP A 422 7.53 -3.57 13.67
C ASP A 422 6.47 -2.50 13.92
N SER A 423 6.13 -2.36 15.19
CA SER A 423 6.02 -1.06 15.84
C SER A 423 6.48 -1.16 17.29
N SER A 424 7.58 -1.90 17.54
CA SER A 424 8.35 -1.69 18.76
C SER A 424 9.15 -0.39 18.61
N PHE A 425 8.43 0.73 18.70
CA PHE A 425 9.03 2.02 18.93
C PHE A 425 9.85 1.93 20.22
N SER A 426 11.18 1.84 20.07
CA SER A 426 12.09 1.85 21.21
C SER A 426 11.88 3.15 21.97
N VAL A 427 11.34 3.06 23.20
CA VAL A 427 11.16 4.17 24.14
C VAL A 427 12.46 4.98 24.30
N GLY A 428 13.62 4.33 24.11
CA GLY A 428 14.93 4.97 24.13
C GLY A 428 15.13 6.04 23.05
N ASN A 429 14.61 5.85 21.83
CA ASN A 429 14.76 6.83 20.76
C ASN A 429 13.92 8.09 21.03
N TYR A 430 12.76 7.94 21.67
CA TYR A 430 11.91 9.07 22.05
C TYR A 430 12.52 9.87 23.21
N LEU A 431 13.09 9.18 24.20
CA LEU A 431 13.81 9.82 25.29
C LEU A 431 15.03 10.58 24.79
N LEU A 432 15.77 10.01 23.82
CA LEU A 432 16.91 10.68 23.20
C LEU A 432 16.48 11.93 22.42
N ALA A 433 15.43 11.82 21.59
CA ALA A 433 14.91 12.96 20.83
C ALA A 433 14.41 14.08 21.75
N LEU A 434 13.70 13.74 22.83
CA LEU A 434 13.18 14.69 23.81
C LEU A 434 14.33 15.38 24.57
N LEU A 435 15.40 14.65 24.91
CA LEU A 435 16.61 15.23 25.50
C LEU A 435 17.30 16.21 24.55
N VAL A 436 17.43 15.87 23.26
CA VAL A 436 18.02 16.76 22.26
C VAL A 436 17.21 18.05 22.12
N ILE A 437 15.87 17.95 22.06
CA ILE A 437 14.98 19.11 21.98
C ILE A 437 15.13 19.99 23.23
N LEU A 438 15.16 19.41 24.43
CA LEU A 438 15.36 20.16 25.68
C LEU A 438 16.73 20.86 25.71
N CYS A 439 17.79 20.21 25.21
CA CYS A 439 19.11 20.82 25.10
C CYS A 439 19.10 22.02 24.13
N VAL A 440 18.45 21.91 22.97
CA VAL A 440 18.36 23.00 21.99
C VAL A 440 17.58 24.18 22.56
N VAL A 441 16.44 23.93 23.23
CA VAL A 441 15.64 24.98 23.89
C VAL A 441 16.42 25.64 25.02
N GLY A 442 17.15 24.85 25.83
CA GLY A 442 18.00 25.36 26.90
C GLY A 442 19.13 26.25 26.38
N LEU A 443 19.79 25.85 25.29
CA LEU A 443 20.82 26.66 24.63
C LEU A 443 20.24 27.94 24.05
N ALA A 444 19.09 27.88 23.38
CA ALA A 444 18.42 29.06 22.86
C ALA A 444 18.05 30.05 23.98
N PHE A 445 17.54 29.56 25.10
CA PHE A 445 17.25 30.39 26.28
C PHE A 445 18.51 31.00 26.90
N TYR A 446 19.60 30.23 26.98
CA TYR A 446 20.90 30.72 27.46
C TYR A 446 21.45 31.86 26.59
N PHE A 447 21.44 31.69 25.26
CA PHE A 447 21.85 32.76 24.34
C PHE A 447 20.92 33.97 24.40
N TYR A 448 19.61 33.76 24.58
CA TYR A 448 18.64 34.84 24.76
C TYR A 448 18.89 35.64 26.05
N GLN A 449 19.22 34.97 27.16
CA GLN A 449 19.60 35.62 28.42
C GLN A 449 20.89 36.45 28.27
N ILE A 450 21.91 35.91 27.58
CA ILE A 450 23.15 36.67 27.29
C ILE A 450 22.84 37.90 26.43
N TYR A 451 21.97 37.76 25.43
CA TYR A 451 21.55 38.86 24.57
C TYR A 451 20.83 39.95 25.38
N LEU A 452 19.87 39.58 26.24
CA LEU A 452 19.16 40.53 27.10
C LEU A 452 20.12 41.24 28.07
N GLN A 453 21.03 40.52 28.71
CA GLN A 453 22.02 41.14 29.61
C GLN A 453 22.95 42.13 28.90
N ARG A 454 23.29 41.88 27.62
CA ARG A 454 24.05 42.83 26.80
C ARG A 454 23.19 44.04 26.42
N SER A 455 21.97 43.82 25.94
CA SER A 455 21.05 44.89 25.55
C SER A 455 20.73 45.85 26.71
N VAL A 456 20.46 45.32 27.91
CA VAL A 456 20.20 46.14 29.11
C VAL A 456 21.43 46.97 29.49
N ARG A 457 22.64 46.41 29.37
CA ARG A 457 23.88 47.12 29.65
C ARG A 457 24.12 48.28 28.68
N ASP A 458 23.77 48.11 27.41
CA ASP A 458 23.92 49.15 26.40
C ASP A 458 22.89 50.27 26.60
N THR A 459 21.63 49.94 26.93
CA THR A 459 20.61 50.94 27.27
C THR A 459 20.98 51.75 28.52
N LEU A 460 21.46 51.10 29.59
CA LEU A 460 21.92 51.78 30.81
C LEU A 460 23.11 52.72 30.53
N ARG A 461 24.05 52.33 29.66
CA ARG A 461 25.16 53.21 29.27
C ARG A 461 24.66 54.46 28.55
N HIS A 462 23.65 54.34 27.70
CA HIS A 462 23.07 55.49 27.02
C HIS A 462 22.34 56.43 27.99
N GLU A 463 21.57 55.90 28.93
CA GLU A 463 20.89 56.71 29.95
C GLU A 463 21.89 57.41 30.88
N VAL A 464 22.90 56.69 31.40
CA VAL A 464 23.94 57.28 32.27
C VAL A 464 24.77 58.33 31.52
N MET A 465 25.10 58.11 30.25
CA MET A 465 25.81 59.10 29.44
C MET A 465 24.98 60.37 29.18
N MET A 466 23.66 60.26 29.10
CA MET A 466 22.76 61.41 28.96
C MET A 466 22.64 62.19 30.27
N GLU A 467 22.54 61.51 31.40
CA GLU A 467 22.52 62.13 32.74
C GLU A 467 23.84 62.88 33.02
N VAL A 468 24.99 62.27 32.69
CA VAL A 468 26.30 62.90 32.85
C VAL A 468 26.44 64.11 31.93
N LYS A 469 25.97 64.05 30.67
CA LYS A 469 25.97 65.21 29.77
C LYS A 469 25.06 66.34 30.29
N SER A 470 23.92 66.00 30.90
CA SER A 470 23.04 66.97 31.56
C SER A 470 23.75 67.67 32.71
N GLN A 471 24.40 66.91 33.61
CA GLN A 471 25.13 67.49 34.74
C GLN A 471 26.42 68.24 34.35
N MET A 472 27.08 67.84 33.26
CA MET A 472 28.24 68.58 32.73
C MET A 472 27.86 69.87 32.01
N ALA A 473 26.62 70.01 31.52
CA ALA A 473 26.12 71.27 30.95
C ALA A 473 25.92 72.35 32.02
N ASP A 474 25.69 71.97 33.28
CA ASP A 474 25.56 72.89 34.42
C ASP A 474 26.91 73.42 34.95
N TYR A 475 28.04 72.85 34.50
CA TYR A 475 29.38 73.35 34.80
C TYR A 475 29.97 74.10 33.60
N GLN A 476 29.47 75.32 33.35
CA GLN A 476 30.23 76.30 32.58
C GLN A 476 31.12 77.14 33.52
N PRO A 477 32.46 77.03 33.44
CA PRO A 477 33.35 77.96 34.13
C PRO A 477 33.30 79.36 33.49
N LEU A 478 33.22 80.38 34.35
CA LEU A 478 33.10 81.79 34.00
C LEU A 478 34.43 82.42 33.55
N LYS A 479 34.38 83.11 32.39
CA LYS A 479 35.24 84.22 31.88
C LYS A 479 36.71 83.86 31.56
N GLU A 480 37.33 84.39 30.50
CA GLU A 480 37.55 85.82 30.22
C GLU A 480 37.41 86.26 28.75
N VAL A 481 37.19 87.56 28.62
CA VAL A 481 37.12 88.38 27.40
C VAL A 481 38.54 88.62 26.89
N ASP A 482 38.78 88.44 25.59
CA ASP A 482 39.69 89.33 24.85
C ASP A 482 39.49 89.25 23.32
N GLU A 483 39.72 90.41 22.70
CA GLU A 483 39.40 90.81 21.34
C GLU A 483 40.24 90.12 20.25
N LYS A 484 39.64 89.84 19.07
CA LYS A 484 39.92 90.49 17.77
C LYS A 484 39.49 89.63 16.57
N GLY A 485 38.63 90.23 15.74
CA GLY A 485 38.80 90.32 14.29
C GLY A 485 38.46 89.12 13.42
N GLY A 486 37.50 89.29 12.50
CA GLY A 486 37.41 88.44 11.30
C GLY A 486 36.01 88.37 10.69
N ALA A 487 35.75 89.23 9.71
CA ALA A 487 34.50 89.38 8.98
C ALA A 487 34.18 88.23 8.00
N GLY A 488 32.89 88.09 7.67
CA GLY A 488 32.35 87.32 6.54
C GLY A 488 31.22 86.40 6.98
N GLY A 489 29.93 86.76 6.88
CA GLY A 489 29.25 87.06 5.61
C GLY A 489 28.66 85.75 5.05
N GLN A 490 27.53 85.27 5.58
CA GLN A 490 26.18 85.44 5.02
C GLN A 490 25.74 84.29 4.08
N ASP A 491 24.55 83.78 4.41
CA ASP A 491 23.47 83.39 3.50
C ASP A 491 23.40 81.97 2.87
N LYS A 492 22.52 81.18 3.49
CA LYS A 492 21.18 80.79 2.98
C LYS A 492 21.00 79.65 1.96
N ARG A 493 19.93 78.92 2.27
CA ARG A 493 19.04 78.02 1.48
C ARG A 493 19.45 76.54 1.56
N GLY A 494 18.66 75.63 2.12
CA GLY A 494 17.20 75.58 2.19
C GLY A 494 16.68 74.84 0.97
N GLY A 495 16.33 73.56 1.15
CA GLY A 495 15.77 72.70 0.11
C GLY A 495 15.41 71.34 0.67
N ARG A 496 14.12 71.16 0.95
CA ARG A 496 13.44 70.00 1.55
C ARG A 496 13.26 68.83 0.54
N PRO A 497 12.79 67.66 1.02
CA PRO A 497 12.91 66.36 0.35
C PRO A 497 11.69 65.95 -0.51
N LEU A 498 11.89 64.90 -1.31
CA LEU A 498 10.88 64.02 -1.94
C LEU A 498 11.41 62.59 -1.71
N ILE A 499 10.87 61.80 -0.79
CA ILE A 499 9.68 60.94 -0.94
C ILE A 499 9.66 60.23 -2.30
N LEU A 500 10.21 59.00 -2.30
CA LEU A 500 9.48 57.77 -2.59
C LEU A 500 10.11 56.61 -1.82
#